data_AF-A0A7J8Y5C8-F1
#
_entry.id   AF-A0A7J8Y5C8-F1
#
_cell.length_a   1.000
_cell.length_b   1.000
_cell.length_c   1.000
_cell.angle_alpha   90.00
_cell.angle_beta   90.00
_cell.angle_gamma   90.00
#
_symmetry.space_group_name_H-M   'P 1'
#
loop_
_entity.id
_entity.type
_entity.pdbx_description
1 polymer ?
#
loop_
_entity_poly.entity_id
_entity_poly.type
_entity_poly.pdbx_seq_one_letter_code
_entity_poly.pdbx_strand_id
1 'polypeptide(L)'
;MNNMGHCNFELIPNWVFSIFPPLKYLMYTPSQFRTNYSLFMPFYDYIYDTMDKSSDTLYENSLKRKEETPNVVHLTHLTTPESIYHLRFGFASLASKPYSSAWYLWLLWPVTLWSMVLTRLYRRTFVVERNRFHQLRLQTWAIPKYGIQYRLKWQKESVNNMIEEAVLEAEEKELNRYGEVYVKKHPQLKVKLVDGSSLAVAVLLNSIPKGTTQVLLRGNLTKVAFAVAFTLCQKGIQVLSHSIAYSLIS
;
A
#
# COMPACT_ATOMS: atom_id res chain seq x y z
N MET A 1 15.05 -12.21 -17.70
CA MET A 1 15.36 -11.57 -16.40
C MET A 1 15.56 -10.05 -16.58
N ASN A 2 14.66 -9.38 -17.32
CA ASN A 2 14.83 -7.99 -17.77
C ASN A 2 13.55 -7.16 -17.54
N ASN A 3 13.04 -7.18 -16.30
CA ASN A 3 11.79 -6.45 -15.95
C ASN A 3 11.73 -5.96 -14.49
N MET A 4 12.87 -5.87 -13.80
CA MET A 4 12.98 -5.33 -12.43
C MET A 4 13.69 -3.96 -12.42
N GLY A 5 13.32 -3.11 -13.37
CA GLY A 5 13.86 -1.76 -13.50
C GLY A 5 12.82 -0.68 -13.21
N HIS A 6 11.90 -0.88 -12.26
CA HIS A 6 11.19 0.28 -11.71
C HIS A 6 12.11 0.90 -10.64
N CYS A 7 12.76 1.98 -11.04
CA CYS A 7 13.76 2.70 -10.25
C CYS A 7 13.10 3.40 -9.05
N ASN A 8 13.68 3.28 -7.85
CA ASN A 8 13.38 4.22 -6.74
C ASN A 8 13.68 5.68 -7.14
N PHE A 9 14.52 5.87 -8.16
CA PHE A 9 14.89 7.14 -8.75
C PHE A 9 13.70 7.91 -9.36
N GLU A 10 12.66 7.22 -9.86
CA GLU A 10 11.48 7.86 -10.47
C GLU A 10 10.61 8.63 -9.45
N LEU A 11 10.82 8.39 -8.16
CA LEU A 11 9.99 8.92 -7.07
C LEU A 11 10.58 10.17 -6.41
N ILE A 12 11.87 10.42 -6.60
CA ILE A 12 12.54 11.59 -6.01
C ILE A 12 12.38 12.76 -6.98
N PRO A 13 11.93 13.93 -6.52
CA PRO A 13 11.91 15.13 -7.37
C PRO A 13 13.31 15.69 -7.62
N ASN A 14 13.53 16.28 -8.80
CA ASN A 14 14.80 16.93 -9.18
C ASN A 14 15.34 17.90 -8.11
N TRP A 15 14.46 18.64 -7.43
CA TRP A 15 14.86 19.64 -6.43
C TRP A 15 15.63 19.02 -5.27
N VAL A 16 15.37 17.76 -4.91
CA VAL A 16 16.08 17.08 -3.83
C VAL A 16 17.55 16.88 -4.21
N PHE A 17 17.82 16.46 -5.45
CA PHE A 17 19.16 16.34 -5.98
C PHE A 17 19.84 17.70 -6.19
N SER A 18 19.08 18.77 -6.41
CA SER A 18 19.62 20.13 -6.43
C SER A 18 20.05 20.62 -5.04
N ILE A 19 19.31 20.28 -3.99
CA ILE A 19 19.63 20.68 -2.61
C ILE A 19 20.78 19.82 -2.03
N PHE A 20 20.78 18.53 -2.33
CA PHE A 20 21.83 17.61 -1.85
C PHE A 20 22.36 16.73 -2.99
N PRO A 21 23.25 17.26 -3.86
CA PRO A 21 23.82 16.54 -5.00
C PRO A 21 24.46 15.18 -4.68
N PRO A 22 25.15 14.98 -3.53
CA PRO A 22 25.72 13.68 -3.18
C PRO A 22 24.70 12.55 -3.10
N LEU A 23 23.42 12.86 -2.84
CA LEU A 23 22.35 11.86 -2.74
C LEU A 23 22.22 11.01 -4.00
N LYS A 24 22.45 11.61 -5.18
CA LYS A 24 22.37 10.92 -6.46
C LYS A 24 23.32 9.73 -6.54
N TYR A 25 24.50 9.83 -5.92
CA TYR A 25 25.51 8.77 -5.95
C TYR A 25 25.26 7.67 -4.89
N LEU A 26 24.33 7.92 -3.96
CA LEU A 26 23.94 6.97 -2.91
C LEU A 26 22.63 6.24 -3.24
N MET A 27 21.91 6.63 -4.30
CA MET A 27 20.58 6.14 -4.61
C MET A 27 20.48 5.51 -6.00
N TYR A 28 19.82 4.36 -6.05
CA TYR A 28 19.69 3.43 -7.18
C TYR A 28 19.49 4.08 -8.56
N THR A 29 20.47 3.95 -9.46
CA THR A 29 20.40 4.41 -10.86
C THR A 29 19.93 3.31 -11.81
N PRO A 30 19.24 3.65 -12.92
CA PRO A 30 18.87 2.65 -13.92
C PRO A 30 20.13 2.04 -14.55
N SER A 31 20.23 0.70 -14.53
CA SER A 31 21.32 -0.03 -15.17
C SER A 31 21.06 -0.16 -16.67
N GLN A 32 22.11 0.05 -17.46
CA GLN A 32 22.09 -0.19 -18.90
C GLN A 32 23.12 -1.24 -19.27
N PHE A 33 22.96 -1.86 -20.44
CA PHE A 33 23.92 -2.87 -20.88
C PHE A 33 25.27 -2.19 -21.12
N ARG A 34 26.28 -2.58 -20.33
CA ARG A 34 27.69 -2.11 -20.32
C ARG A 34 28.03 -0.84 -19.53
N THR A 35 27.08 -0.26 -18.80
CA THR A 35 27.27 0.93 -17.94
C THR A 35 26.38 0.84 -16.70
N ASN A 36 26.70 1.54 -15.62
CA ASN A 36 25.97 1.49 -14.34
C ASN A 36 25.86 0.06 -13.77
N TYR A 37 26.99 -0.58 -13.49
CA TYR A 37 27.05 -1.96 -12.97
C TYR A 37 26.61 -2.04 -11.50
N SER A 38 26.83 -0.98 -10.71
CA SER A 38 26.48 -0.90 -9.31
C SER A 38 25.08 -0.33 -9.11
N LEU A 39 24.08 -1.22 -9.15
CA LEU A 39 22.67 -0.86 -9.00
C LEU A 39 22.34 -0.14 -7.69
N PHE A 40 22.95 -0.52 -6.56
CA PHE A 40 22.56 -0.01 -5.25
C PHE A 40 23.44 1.12 -4.74
N MET A 41 24.59 1.35 -5.38
CA MET A 41 25.55 2.34 -4.94
C MET A 41 26.29 2.91 -6.16
N PRO A 42 25.66 3.83 -6.91
CA PRO A 42 26.22 4.43 -8.13
C PRO A 42 27.57 5.15 -7.89
N PHE A 43 27.88 5.46 -6.64
CA PHE A 43 29.20 5.93 -6.20
C PHE A 43 30.34 5.03 -6.68
N TYR A 44 30.16 3.70 -6.72
CA TYR A 44 31.19 2.81 -7.26
C TYR A 44 31.35 2.99 -8.77
N ASP A 45 30.25 3.14 -9.51
CA ASP A 45 30.34 3.43 -10.95
C ASP A 45 30.97 4.80 -11.22
N TYR A 46 30.80 5.76 -10.31
CA TYR A 46 31.49 7.04 -10.37
C TYR A 46 33.00 6.91 -10.15
N ILE A 47 33.44 6.13 -9.14
CA ILE A 47 34.87 5.90 -8.86
C ILE A 47 35.56 5.18 -10.02
N TYR A 48 34.90 4.17 -10.59
CA TYR A 48 35.48 3.32 -11.64
C TYR A 48 35.19 3.80 -13.07
N ASP A 49 34.62 4.99 -13.23
CA ASP A 49 34.26 5.61 -14.52
C ASP A 49 33.38 4.70 -15.42
N THR A 50 32.53 3.90 -14.79
CA THR A 50 31.55 3.02 -15.47
C THR A 50 30.14 3.61 -15.47
N MET A 51 29.99 4.85 -15.01
CA MET A 51 28.71 5.57 -14.98
C MET A 51 28.27 5.99 -16.38
N ASP A 52 27.00 5.75 -16.70
CA ASP A 52 26.41 6.21 -17.95
C ASP A 52 26.20 7.73 -17.94
N LYS A 53 26.72 8.41 -18.98
CA LYS A 53 26.58 9.85 -19.19
C LYS A 53 25.13 10.26 -19.50
N SER A 54 24.30 9.33 -19.97
CA SER A 54 22.88 9.59 -20.24
C SER A 54 21.96 9.46 -19.01
N SER A 55 22.51 9.12 -17.84
CA SER A 55 21.72 8.90 -16.62
C SER A 55 20.83 10.09 -16.23
N ASP A 56 21.32 11.32 -16.40
CA ASP A 56 20.54 12.54 -16.08
C ASP A 56 19.39 12.75 -17.06
N THR A 57 19.63 12.54 -18.36
CA THR A 57 18.57 12.72 -19.37
C THR A 57 17.53 11.62 -19.28
N LEU A 58 17.92 10.39 -18.95
CA LEU A 58 17.00 9.28 -18.66
C LEU A 58 16.10 9.58 -17.47
N TYR A 59 16.66 10.14 -16.40
CA TYR A 59 15.89 10.52 -15.22
C TYR A 59 14.89 11.64 -15.54
N GLU A 60 15.31 12.72 -16.22
CA GLU A 60 14.40 13.79 -16.67
C GLU A 60 13.28 13.28 -17.59
N ASN A 61 13.61 12.35 -18.49
CA ASN A 61 12.63 11.72 -19.37
C ASN A 61 11.66 10.80 -18.61
N SER A 62 12.12 10.15 -17.54
CA SER A 62 11.27 9.33 -16.67
C SER A 62 10.24 10.17 -15.92
N LEU A 63 10.62 11.36 -15.44
CA LEU A 63 9.71 12.30 -14.77
C LEU A 63 8.65 12.88 -15.71
N LYS A 64 8.98 13.03 -17.00
CA LYS A 64 8.06 13.50 -18.05
C LYS A 64 7.13 12.40 -18.58
N ARG A 65 7.38 11.14 -18.24
CA ARG A 65 6.61 10.02 -18.76
C ARG A 65 5.18 10.10 -18.24
N LYS A 66 4.21 10.12 -19.15
CA LYS A 66 2.79 10.08 -18.79
C LYS A 66 2.52 8.80 -17.99
N GLU A 67 1.93 8.95 -16.81
CA GLU A 67 1.62 7.80 -15.96
C GLU A 67 0.70 6.83 -16.69
N GLU A 68 1.04 5.54 -16.64
CA GLU A 68 0.18 4.51 -17.18
C GLU A 68 -1.08 4.37 -16.33
N THR A 69 -2.24 4.38 -16.98
CA THR A 69 -3.52 4.22 -16.29
C THR A 69 -3.65 2.79 -15.75
N PRO A 70 -3.93 2.62 -14.44
CA PRO A 70 -4.11 1.30 -13.84
C PRO A 70 -5.44 0.66 -14.25
N ASN A 71 -5.48 -0.67 -14.31
CA ASN A 71 -6.74 -1.42 -14.44
C ASN A 71 -7.39 -1.66 -13.07
N VAL A 72 -6.57 -1.81 -12.03
CA VAL A 72 -7.01 -2.09 -10.66
C VAL A 72 -6.22 -1.21 -9.71
N VAL A 73 -6.94 -0.52 -8.81
CA VAL A 73 -6.35 0.28 -7.74
C VAL A 73 -6.70 -0.37 -6.41
N HIS A 74 -5.67 -0.68 -5.61
CA HIS A 74 -5.80 -1.14 -4.25
C HIS A 74 -5.51 0.03 -3.29
N LEU A 75 -6.54 0.50 -2.61
CA LEU A 75 -6.42 1.59 -1.64
C LEU A 75 -6.02 1.03 -0.27
N THR A 76 -4.92 1.52 0.30
CA THR A 76 -4.40 1.09 1.60
C THR A 76 -4.13 2.28 2.52
N HIS A 77 -3.85 2.00 3.79
CA HIS A 77 -3.49 2.99 4.79
C HIS A 77 -2.46 2.41 5.76
N LEU A 78 -1.82 3.28 6.53
CA LEU A 78 -0.84 2.88 7.55
C LEU A 78 -1.58 2.38 8.79
N THR A 79 -1.19 1.24 9.34
CA THR A 79 -1.89 0.64 10.49
C THR A 79 -1.33 1.17 11.81
N THR A 80 -0.01 1.09 11.98
CA THR A 80 0.77 1.52 13.15
C THR A 80 1.85 2.51 12.71
N PRO A 81 2.45 3.30 13.62
CA PRO A 81 3.55 4.20 13.28
C PRO A 81 4.70 3.50 12.53
N GLU A 82 5.04 2.27 12.92
CA GLU A 82 6.12 1.50 12.30
C GLU A 82 5.72 0.88 10.96
N SER A 83 4.44 0.83 10.60
CA SER A 83 4.00 0.22 9.34
C SER A 83 4.53 0.95 8.10
N ILE A 84 4.99 2.20 8.26
CA ILE A 84 5.63 2.96 7.18
C ILE A 84 6.88 2.27 6.64
N TYR A 85 7.60 1.53 7.48
CA TYR A 85 8.80 0.81 7.07
C TYR A 85 8.53 -0.39 6.18
N HIS A 86 7.28 -0.87 6.16
CA HIS A 86 6.83 -1.94 5.28
C HIS A 86 6.30 -1.42 3.95
N LEU A 87 6.27 -0.10 3.71
CA LEU A 87 6.12 0.42 2.36
C LEU A 87 7.37 0.09 1.55
N ARG A 88 7.19 -0.37 0.30
CA ARG A 88 8.31 -0.71 -0.60
C ARG A 88 9.29 0.43 -0.84
N PHE A 89 8.82 1.68 -0.73
CA PHE A 89 9.67 2.87 -0.83
C PHE A 89 10.72 2.97 0.30
N GLY A 90 10.41 2.47 1.49
CA GLY A 90 11.30 2.57 2.65
C GLY A 90 12.36 1.47 2.61
N PHE A 91 12.07 0.37 3.28
CA PHE A 91 13.01 -0.73 3.43
C PHE A 91 12.48 -1.95 2.69
N ALA A 92 12.98 -2.21 1.48
CA ALA A 92 12.57 -3.37 0.66
C ALA A 92 12.69 -4.69 1.43
N SER A 93 13.73 -4.84 2.27
CA SER A 93 13.88 -6.01 3.14
C SER A 93 12.75 -6.15 4.17
N LEU A 94 12.23 -5.05 4.72
CA LEU A 94 11.13 -5.09 5.67
C LEU A 94 9.80 -5.30 4.94
N ALA A 95 9.59 -4.62 3.81
CA ALA A 95 8.42 -4.80 2.96
C ALA A 95 8.28 -6.24 2.42
N SER A 96 9.38 -6.98 2.26
CA SER A 96 9.36 -8.40 1.85
C SER A 96 8.90 -9.37 2.95
N LYS A 97 8.87 -8.92 4.21
CA LYS A 97 8.54 -9.76 5.37
C LYS A 97 7.17 -9.37 5.94
N PRO A 98 6.43 -10.32 6.52
CA PRO A 98 5.23 -10.00 7.29
C PRO A 98 5.54 -8.97 8.37
N TYR A 99 4.56 -8.11 8.67
CA TYR A 99 4.69 -7.12 9.73
C TYR A 99 4.99 -7.82 11.06
N SER A 100 6.10 -7.43 11.71
CA SER A 100 6.50 -7.95 13.01
C SER A 100 7.12 -6.85 13.86
N SER A 101 6.88 -6.89 15.17
CA SER A 101 7.50 -5.97 16.11
C SER A 101 8.97 -6.33 16.26
N ALA A 102 9.86 -5.48 15.73
CA ALA A 102 11.29 -5.66 15.86
C ALA A 102 11.90 -4.56 16.72
N TRP A 103 12.74 -4.95 17.68
CA TRP A 103 13.33 -4.04 18.66
C TRP A 103 14.14 -2.92 18.00
N TYR A 104 14.83 -3.20 16.90
CA TYR A 104 15.67 -2.20 16.21
C TYR A 104 14.85 -1.10 15.51
N LEU A 105 13.56 -1.32 15.23
CA LEU A 105 12.70 -0.27 14.67
C LEU A 105 12.51 0.87 15.66
N TRP A 106 12.68 0.61 16.96
CA TRP A 106 12.70 1.66 17.97
C TRP A 106 13.83 2.67 17.74
N LEU A 107 14.99 2.26 17.23
CA LEU A 107 16.08 3.18 16.90
C LEU A 107 15.71 4.17 15.79
N LEU A 108 14.74 3.80 14.93
CA LEU A 108 14.25 4.65 13.85
C LEU A 108 13.14 5.60 14.30
N TRP A 109 12.85 5.70 15.61
CA TRP A 109 11.79 6.57 16.16
C TRP A 109 11.82 8.02 15.64
N PRO A 110 12.96 8.69 15.36
CA PRO A 110 12.94 10.04 14.81
C PRO A 110 12.30 10.04 13.43
N VAL A 111 12.63 9.06 12.58
CA VAL A 111 12.05 8.88 11.25
C VAL A 111 10.56 8.61 11.35
N THR A 112 10.13 7.77 12.30
CA THR A 112 8.71 7.52 12.57
C THR A 112 7.98 8.83 12.89
N LEU A 113 8.49 9.64 13.82
CA LEU A 113 7.88 10.92 14.19
C LEU A 113 7.82 11.89 13.02
N TRP A 114 8.92 12.04 12.27
CA TRP A 114 8.95 12.85 11.06
C TRP A 114 7.88 12.41 10.06
N SER A 115 7.72 11.10 9.87
CA SER A 115 6.68 10.59 8.98
C SER A 115 5.27 10.87 9.48
N MET A 116 5.02 10.84 10.80
CA MET A 116 3.73 11.20 11.38
C MET A 116 3.39 12.68 11.15
N VAL A 117 4.40 13.56 11.20
CA VAL A 117 4.23 14.96 10.86
C VAL A 117 3.94 15.12 9.36
N LEU A 118 4.74 14.49 8.50
CA LEU A 118 4.57 14.56 7.05
C LEU A 118 3.19 14.06 6.63
N THR A 119 2.79 12.86 7.05
CA THR A 119 1.47 12.29 6.73
C THR A 119 0.30 13.15 7.22
N ARG A 120 0.49 13.97 8.27
CA ARG A 120 -0.53 14.96 8.67
C ARG A 120 -0.65 16.12 7.68
N LEU A 121 0.45 16.52 7.04
CA LEU A 121 0.51 17.60 6.04
C LEU A 121 0.04 17.13 4.66
N TYR A 122 0.37 15.89 4.28
CA TYR A 122 -0.09 15.29 3.03
C TYR A 122 -1.60 15.07 3.06
N ARG A 123 -2.31 15.65 2.09
CA ARG A 123 -3.77 15.56 1.94
C ARG A 123 -4.22 14.74 0.74
N ARG A 124 -3.28 14.14 0.00
CA ARG A 124 -3.58 13.36 -1.20
C ARG A 124 -3.07 11.94 -1.06
N THR A 125 -3.71 11.03 -1.76
CA THR A 125 -3.18 9.68 -1.92
C THR A 125 -1.97 9.70 -2.83
N PHE A 126 -1.09 8.72 -2.66
CA PHE A 126 0.08 8.57 -3.50
C PHE A 126 0.30 7.10 -3.85
N VAL A 127 0.87 6.86 -5.02
CA VAL A 127 1.14 5.51 -5.51
C VAL A 127 2.33 4.92 -4.76
N VAL A 128 2.10 3.85 -4.00
CA VAL A 128 3.16 3.13 -3.26
C VAL A 128 3.81 2.07 -4.13
N GLU A 129 3.01 1.41 -4.96
CA GLU A 129 3.44 0.23 -5.68
C GLU A 129 2.73 0.12 -7.02
N ARG A 130 3.49 -0.25 -8.06
CA ARG A 130 3.01 -0.54 -9.40
C ARG A 130 3.39 -1.97 -9.73
N ASN A 131 2.41 -2.83 -10.02
CA ASN A 131 2.64 -4.21 -10.42
C ASN A 131 1.96 -4.48 -11.76
N ARG A 132 2.58 -5.35 -12.56
CA ARG A 132 2.00 -5.86 -13.80
C ARG A 132 1.83 -7.36 -13.70
N PHE A 133 0.59 -7.82 -13.78
CA PHE A 133 0.25 -9.23 -13.82
C PHE A 133 -0.38 -9.56 -15.17
N HIS A 134 0.44 -10.08 -16.10
CA HIS A 134 0.07 -10.30 -17.50
C HIS A 134 -0.46 -9.01 -18.17
N GLN A 135 -1.77 -8.96 -18.43
CA GLN A 135 -2.46 -7.81 -19.03
C GLN A 135 -3.01 -6.84 -17.97
N LEU A 136 -3.04 -7.22 -16.69
CA LEU A 136 -3.54 -6.38 -15.61
C LEU A 136 -2.43 -5.50 -15.05
N ARG A 137 -2.70 -4.19 -15.02
CA ARG A 137 -1.88 -3.19 -14.33
C ARG A 137 -2.52 -2.87 -12.99
N LEU A 138 -1.84 -3.24 -11.92
CA LEU A 138 -2.28 -3.01 -10.55
C LEU A 138 -1.47 -1.87 -9.94
N GLN A 139 -2.14 -0.97 -9.26
CA GLN A 139 -1.50 0.04 -8.44
C GLN A 139 -1.99 -0.06 -7.01
N THR A 140 -1.09 0.15 -6.05
CA THR A 140 -1.47 0.33 -4.65
C THR A 140 -1.29 1.79 -4.29
N TRP A 141 -2.36 2.42 -3.83
CA TRP A 141 -2.36 3.82 -3.40
C TRP A 141 -2.47 3.85 -1.89
N ALA A 142 -1.57 4.58 -1.22
CA ALA A 142 -1.66 4.80 0.21
C ALA A 142 -2.34 6.14 0.49
N ILE A 143 -3.32 6.08 1.40
CA ILE A 143 -3.77 7.25 2.12
C ILE A 143 -2.72 7.52 3.21
N PRO A 144 -2.13 8.73 3.28
CA PRO A 144 -1.13 9.10 4.27
C PRO A 144 -1.79 9.30 5.64
N LYS A 145 -2.45 8.28 6.17
CA LYS A 145 -3.10 8.29 7.48
C LYS A 145 -2.84 6.98 8.21
N TYR A 146 -2.59 7.11 9.50
CA TYR A 146 -2.40 6.01 10.43
C TYR A 146 -3.74 5.52 10.98
N GLY A 147 -3.82 4.24 11.37
CA GLY A 147 -5.05 3.62 11.89
C GLY A 147 -5.63 4.34 13.10
N ILE A 148 -4.80 5.02 13.89
CA ILE A 148 -5.27 5.90 14.98
C ILE A 148 -6.17 7.01 14.44
N GLN A 149 -5.82 7.64 13.31
CA GLN A 149 -6.60 8.74 12.72
C GLN A 149 -7.97 8.28 12.21
N TYR A 150 -8.11 7.04 11.76
CA TYR A 150 -9.41 6.46 11.39
C TYR A 150 -10.35 6.28 12.60
N ARG A 151 -9.79 6.09 13.80
CA ARG A 151 -10.56 5.97 15.05
C ARG A 151 -11.01 7.32 15.61
N LEU A 152 -10.31 8.40 15.27
CA LEU A 152 -10.60 9.73 15.79
C LEU A 152 -11.76 10.37 15.02
N LYS A 153 -12.88 10.65 15.71
CA LYS A 153 -14.10 11.21 15.10
C LYS A 153 -13.86 12.47 14.29
N TRP A 154 -13.03 13.40 14.77
CA TRP A 154 -12.71 14.67 14.10
C TRP A 154 -11.93 14.54 12.78
N GLN A 155 -11.27 13.40 12.52
CA GLN A 155 -10.49 13.14 11.30
C GLN A 155 -11.32 12.34 10.30
N LYS A 156 -12.45 11.77 10.74
CA LYS A 156 -13.30 10.91 9.90
C LYS A 156 -13.72 11.61 8.62
N GLU A 157 -14.10 12.88 8.70
CA GLU A 157 -14.48 13.66 7.52
C GLU A 157 -13.30 13.87 6.57
N SER A 158 -12.14 14.29 7.09
CA SER A 158 -10.93 14.46 6.29
C SER A 158 -10.50 13.15 5.61
N VAL A 159 -10.57 12.03 6.32
CA VAL A 159 -10.26 10.70 5.80
C VAL A 159 -11.26 10.29 4.72
N ASN A 160 -12.56 10.49 4.96
CA ASN A 160 -13.60 10.17 3.99
C ASN A 160 -13.46 10.99 2.71
N ASN A 161 -13.08 12.26 2.81
CA ASN A 161 -12.82 13.13 1.66
C ASN A 161 -11.62 12.64 0.85
N MET A 162 -10.54 12.20 1.49
CA MET A 162 -9.39 11.61 0.75
C MET A 162 -9.75 10.28 0.07
N ILE A 163 -10.58 9.45 0.70
CA ILE A 163 -11.08 8.22 0.07
C ILE A 163 -11.93 8.58 -1.15
N GLU A 164 -12.80 9.59 -1.02
CA GLU A 164 -13.63 10.07 -2.11
C GLU A 164 -12.80 10.61 -3.28
N GLU A 165 -11.82 11.47 -3.00
CA GLU A 165 -10.89 12.00 -4.00
C GLU A 165 -10.15 10.86 -4.71
N ALA A 166 -9.68 9.85 -3.99
CA ALA A 166 -9.02 8.68 -4.58
C ALA A 166 -9.97 7.86 -5.47
N VAL A 167 -11.23 7.73 -5.10
CA VAL A 167 -12.24 7.03 -5.91
C VAL A 167 -12.53 7.81 -7.19
N LEU A 168 -12.63 9.14 -7.12
CA LEU A 168 -12.81 10.01 -8.28
C LEU A 168 -11.58 10.03 -9.19
N GLU A 169 -10.38 10.00 -8.62
CA GLU A 169 -9.13 9.89 -9.37
C GLU A 169 -9.00 8.54 -10.09
N ALA A 170 -9.55 7.47 -9.50
CA ALA A 170 -9.59 6.16 -10.13
C ALA A 170 -10.69 6.02 -11.20
N GLU A 171 -11.63 6.98 -11.32
CA GLU A 171 -12.94 6.89 -12.03
C GLU A 171 -12.87 6.52 -13.52
N GLU A 172 -11.70 6.51 -14.16
CA GLU A 172 -11.59 6.22 -15.59
C GLU A 172 -12.11 4.84 -16.09
N LYS A 173 -12.66 3.89 -15.28
CA LYS A 173 -13.20 2.58 -15.78
C LYS A 173 -14.05 1.71 -14.82
N GLU A 174 -14.80 0.74 -15.39
CA GLU A 174 -16.11 0.13 -14.97
C GLU A 174 -16.27 -0.97 -13.85
N LEU A 175 -17.39 -0.85 -13.09
CA LEU A 175 -18.45 -1.78 -12.57
C LEU A 175 -18.31 -2.79 -11.41
N ASN A 176 -18.86 -2.45 -10.21
CA ASN A 176 -19.77 -3.26 -9.35
C ASN A 176 -20.16 -2.51 -8.05
N ARG A 177 -21.36 -2.83 -7.52
CA ARG A 177 -22.06 -2.18 -6.41
C ARG A 177 -21.54 -2.53 -5.00
N TYR A 178 -20.34 -2.10 -4.61
CA TYR A 178 -19.95 -2.08 -3.19
C TYR A 178 -19.27 -0.77 -2.79
N GLY A 179 -20.10 0.17 -2.32
CA GLY A 179 -19.68 1.53 -1.97
C GLY A 179 -20.86 2.46 -1.78
N GLU A 180 -21.97 1.95 -1.24
CA GLU A 180 -23.31 2.55 -1.37
C GLU A 180 -23.35 4.06 -1.04
N VAL A 181 -22.57 4.51 -0.05
CA VAL A 181 -22.47 5.94 0.30
C VAL A 181 -21.85 6.77 -0.83
N TYR A 182 -20.76 6.28 -1.45
CA TYR A 182 -20.08 6.96 -2.54
C TYR A 182 -20.84 6.82 -3.88
N VAL A 183 -21.43 5.65 -4.13
CA VAL A 183 -22.30 5.41 -5.30
C VAL A 183 -23.57 6.27 -5.25
N LYS A 184 -24.16 6.48 -4.07
CA LYS A 184 -25.29 7.41 -3.89
C LYS A 184 -24.89 8.86 -4.11
N LYS A 185 -23.69 9.25 -3.66
CA LYS A 185 -23.19 10.63 -3.78
C LYS A 185 -22.78 10.96 -5.23
N HIS A 186 -22.27 9.98 -5.96
CA HIS A 186 -21.83 10.13 -7.35
C HIS A 186 -22.46 9.02 -8.21
N PRO A 187 -23.73 9.18 -8.64
CA PRO A 187 -24.46 8.15 -9.39
C PRO A 187 -23.89 7.88 -10.78
N GLN A 188 -22.97 8.72 -11.27
CA GLN A 188 -22.29 8.56 -12.55
C GLN A 188 -20.95 7.80 -12.43
N LEU A 189 -20.54 7.41 -11.21
CA LEU A 189 -19.30 6.65 -10.94
C LEU A 189 -19.24 5.40 -11.79
N LYS A 190 -18.26 5.34 -12.69
CA LYS A 190 -17.97 4.13 -13.47
C LYS A 190 -17.16 3.12 -12.66
N VAL A 191 -16.36 3.54 -11.68
CA VAL A 191 -15.47 2.62 -10.92
C VAL A 191 -16.17 1.56 -10.10
N LYS A 192 -15.62 0.34 -10.22
CA LYS A 192 -15.91 -0.80 -9.36
C LYS A 192 -15.23 -0.65 -8.01
N LEU A 193 -15.97 -0.22 -7.00
CA LEU A 193 -15.49 -0.29 -5.63
C LEU A 193 -15.83 -1.66 -5.03
N VAL A 194 -14.84 -2.29 -4.41
CA VAL A 194 -14.97 -3.57 -3.70
C VAL A 194 -14.19 -3.48 -2.39
N ASP A 195 -14.76 -3.99 -1.31
CA ASP A 195 -14.15 -3.96 0.02
C ASP A 195 -13.26 -5.18 0.33
N GLY A 196 -13.17 -6.14 -0.59
CA GLY A 196 -12.40 -7.38 -0.43
C GLY A 196 -13.02 -8.41 0.55
N SER A 197 -14.16 -8.11 1.17
CA SER A 197 -14.76 -8.97 2.21
C SER A 197 -15.07 -10.38 1.69
N SER A 198 -15.63 -10.50 0.48
CA SER A 198 -15.97 -11.80 -0.10
C SER A 198 -14.74 -12.67 -0.38
N LEU A 199 -13.64 -12.08 -0.81
CA LEU A 199 -12.36 -12.78 -1.01
C LEU A 199 -11.80 -13.26 0.34
N ALA A 200 -11.85 -12.40 1.37
CA ALA A 200 -11.43 -12.77 2.73
C ALA A 200 -12.24 -13.95 3.28
N VAL A 201 -13.57 -13.95 3.10
CA VAL A 201 -14.45 -15.07 3.47
C VAL A 201 -14.03 -16.34 2.73
N ALA A 202 -13.83 -16.27 1.41
CA ALA A 202 -13.46 -17.42 0.60
C ALA A 202 -12.11 -18.03 1.03
N VAL A 203 -11.10 -17.19 1.26
CA VAL A 203 -9.77 -17.64 1.73
C VAL A 203 -9.86 -18.30 3.10
N LEU A 204 -10.62 -17.70 4.03
CA LEU A 204 -10.80 -18.25 5.37
C LEU A 204 -11.49 -19.62 5.33
N LEU A 205 -12.58 -19.74 4.56
CA LEU A 205 -13.28 -21.01 4.38
C LEU A 205 -12.39 -22.09 3.75
N ASN A 206 -11.49 -21.71 2.84
CA ASN A 206 -10.56 -22.65 2.20
C ASN A 206 -9.38 -23.04 3.11
N SER A 207 -9.10 -22.25 4.15
CA SER A 207 -8.03 -22.51 5.12
C SER A 207 -8.46 -23.47 6.23
N ILE A 208 -9.77 -23.75 6.38
CA ILE A 208 -10.29 -24.66 7.40
C ILE A 208 -9.99 -26.12 7.02
N PRO A 209 -9.38 -26.92 7.92
CA PRO A 209 -9.09 -28.32 7.66
C PRO A 209 -10.33 -29.14 7.29
N LYS A 210 -10.17 -30.07 6.35
CA LYS A 210 -11.23 -31.02 5.99
C LYS A 210 -11.60 -31.89 7.20
N GLY A 211 -12.89 -32.14 7.40
CA GLY A 211 -13.40 -32.92 8.54
C GLY A 211 -13.65 -32.11 9.82
N THR A 212 -13.46 -30.79 9.79
CA THR A 212 -13.81 -29.91 10.92
C THR A 212 -15.33 -29.93 11.16
N THR A 213 -15.75 -30.30 12.38
CA THR A 213 -17.16 -30.35 12.80
C THR A 213 -17.58 -29.16 13.64
N GLN A 214 -16.63 -28.49 14.29
CA GLN A 214 -16.86 -27.33 15.15
C GLN A 214 -15.82 -26.24 14.91
N VAL A 215 -16.24 -24.98 14.90
CA VAL A 215 -15.37 -23.80 14.75
C VAL A 215 -15.73 -22.78 15.83
N LEU A 216 -14.71 -22.26 16.53
CA LEU A 216 -14.86 -21.14 17.46
C LEU A 216 -14.44 -19.83 16.77
N LEU A 217 -15.40 -18.92 16.59
CA LEU A 217 -15.14 -17.55 16.16
C LEU A 217 -14.84 -16.68 17.39
N ARG A 218 -13.62 -16.15 17.45
CA ARG A 218 -13.16 -15.24 18.52
C ARG A 218 -13.08 -13.81 18.00
N GLY A 219 -13.60 -12.86 18.77
CA GLY A 219 -13.47 -11.43 18.50
C GLY A 219 -14.80 -10.76 18.16
N ASN A 220 -14.75 -9.62 17.46
CA ASN A 220 -15.92 -8.82 17.15
C ASN A 220 -16.74 -9.44 16.00
N LEU A 221 -18.06 -9.35 16.12
CA LEU A 221 -19.00 -9.77 15.08
C LEU A 221 -19.00 -8.75 13.94
N THR A 222 -18.16 -9.00 12.94
CA THR A 222 -18.03 -8.19 11.73
C THR A 222 -18.84 -8.77 10.57
N LYS A 223 -19.05 -8.00 9.49
CA LYS A 223 -19.63 -8.49 8.24
C LYS A 223 -18.97 -9.79 7.75
N VAL A 224 -17.63 -9.86 7.82
CA VAL A 224 -16.86 -11.05 7.44
C VAL A 224 -17.13 -12.21 8.40
N ALA A 225 -17.13 -11.96 9.71
CA ALA A 225 -17.41 -13.00 10.70
C ALA A 225 -18.80 -13.60 10.52
N PHE A 226 -19.82 -12.77 10.28
CA PHE A 226 -21.18 -13.23 9.99
C PHE A 226 -21.25 -14.05 8.70
N ALA A 227 -20.62 -13.59 7.61
CA ALA A 227 -20.60 -14.31 6.35
C ALA A 227 -19.92 -15.69 6.50
N VAL A 228 -18.79 -15.75 7.21
CA VAL A 228 -18.10 -17.01 7.54
C VAL A 228 -19.00 -17.93 8.36
N ALA A 229 -19.56 -17.43 9.47
CA ALA A 229 -20.43 -18.21 10.34
C ALA A 229 -21.61 -18.80 9.56
N PHE A 230 -22.27 -17.96 8.75
CA PHE A 230 -23.39 -18.37 7.92
C PHE A 230 -23.01 -19.49 6.95
N THR A 231 -21.90 -19.34 6.20
CA THR A 231 -21.45 -20.37 5.26
C THR A 231 -21.02 -21.67 5.96
N LEU A 232 -20.46 -21.60 7.16
CA LEU A 232 -20.10 -22.79 7.95
C LEU A 232 -21.35 -23.52 8.47
N CYS A 233 -22.33 -22.79 8.98
CA CYS A 233 -23.61 -23.36 9.41
C CYS A 233 -24.34 -24.05 8.26
N GLN A 234 -24.33 -23.46 7.05
CA GLN A 234 -24.89 -24.10 5.86
C GLN A 234 -24.19 -25.41 5.48
N LYS A 235 -22.92 -25.58 5.84
CA LYS A 235 -22.16 -26.82 5.65
C LYS A 235 -22.35 -27.83 6.79
N GLY A 236 -23.24 -27.55 7.75
CA GLY A 236 -23.48 -28.40 8.91
C GLY A 236 -22.38 -28.35 9.98
N ILE A 237 -21.48 -27.36 9.92
CA ILE A 237 -20.42 -27.15 10.91
C ILE A 237 -20.98 -26.31 12.05
N GLN A 238 -20.77 -26.74 13.29
CA GLN A 238 -21.22 -25.98 14.46
C GLN A 238 -20.30 -24.78 14.68
N VAL A 239 -20.87 -23.59 14.79
CA VAL A 239 -20.13 -22.35 15.02
C VAL A 239 -20.41 -21.84 16.42
N LEU A 240 -19.37 -21.76 17.24
CA LEU A 240 -19.39 -21.11 18.54
C LEU A 240 -18.85 -19.69 18.40
N SER A 241 -19.46 -18.73 19.09
CA SER A 241 -19.04 -17.32 19.07
C SER A 241 -18.67 -16.88 20.48
N HIS A 242 -17.48 -16.32 20.63
CA HIS A 242 -17.06 -15.66 21.87
C HIS A 242 -16.72 -14.19 21.58
N SER A 243 -17.61 -13.29 21.98
CA SER A 243 -17.40 -11.84 21.87
C SER A 243 -16.53 -11.37 23.04
N ILE A 244 -15.40 -10.73 22.71
CA ILE A 244 -14.60 -10.01 23.71
C ILE A 244 -15.28 -8.66 23.91
N ALA A 245 -16.19 -8.57 24.89
CA ALA A 245 -16.61 -7.28 25.40
C ALA A 245 -15.37 -6.63 26.04
N TYR A 246 -14.88 -5.53 25.49
CA TYR A 246 -13.89 -4.70 26.18
C TYR A 246 -14.54 -4.20 27.48
N SER A 247 -14.26 -4.87 28.59
CA SER A 247 -14.37 -4.25 29.91
C SER A 247 -13.33 -3.14 29.96
N LEU A 248 -13.75 -1.92 29.64
CA LEU A 248 -13.07 -0.71 30.07
C LEU A 248 -13.05 -0.76 31.60
N ILE A 249 -11.94 -1.27 32.16
CA ILE A 249 -11.62 -1.05 33.56
C ILE A 249 -11.09 0.39 33.63
N SER A 250 -11.84 1.19 34.37
CA SER A 250 -11.57 2.58 34.78
C SER A 250 -10.20 2.76 35.42
#